data_AF-A0A7Y0SIH7-F1
#
_entry.id   AF-A0A7Y0SIH7-F1
#
_cell.length_a   1.000
_cell.length_b   1.000
_cell.length_c   1.000
_cell.angle_alpha   90.00
_cell.angle_beta   90.00
_cell.angle_gamma   90.00
#
_symmetry.space_group_name_H-M   'P 1'
#
loop_
_entity.id
_entity.type
_entity.pdbx_description
1 polymer ?
#
loop_
_entity_poly.entity_id
_entity_poly.type
_entity_poly.pdbx_seq_one_letter_code
_entity_poly.pdbx_strand_id
1 'polypeptide(L)'
;KVFTQGNTQNTTQELDLAVMGQGFFQIENSDGQIMYTRNGQFHRNSEGLMVNSQGLPLEPQIQIPDNAVSFSVGVDGTVTTTTA
;
A
#
# COMPACT_ATOMS: atom_id res chain seq x y z
N LYS A 1 -5.65 23.75 0.26
CA LYS A 1 -4.28 23.27 0.59
C LYS A 1 -3.59 22.92 -0.72
N VAL A 2 -2.42 23.47 -1.02
CA VAL A 2 -1.64 23.08 -2.22
C VAL A 2 -0.85 21.82 -1.86
N PHE A 3 -1.01 20.76 -2.65
CA PHE A 3 -0.23 19.52 -2.48
C PHE A 3 0.95 19.53 -3.45
N THR A 4 2.10 19.95 -2.96
CA THR A 4 3.37 19.88 -3.70
C THR A 4 4.02 18.52 -3.48
N GLN A 5 4.57 17.94 -4.54
CA GLN A 5 5.33 16.70 -4.46
C GLN A 5 6.59 16.91 -3.60
N GLY A 6 6.80 16.03 -2.61
CA GLY A 6 8.04 15.98 -1.84
C GLY A 6 9.12 15.18 -2.55
N ASN A 7 10.35 15.22 -2.03
CA ASN A 7 11.44 14.38 -2.52
C ASN A 7 11.10 12.90 -2.32
N THR A 8 11.28 12.09 -3.37
CA THR A 8 11.15 10.63 -3.29
C THR A 8 12.47 10.03 -2.83
N GLN A 9 12.40 9.03 -1.96
CA GLN A 9 13.54 8.22 -1.53
C GLN A 9 13.19 6.76 -1.78
N ASN A 10 14.09 6.04 -2.45
CA ASN A 10 13.94 4.60 -2.61
C ASN A 10 14.30 3.92 -1.29
N THR A 11 13.44 3.03 -0.82
CA THR A 11 13.71 2.19 0.36
C THR A 11 14.00 0.76 -0.09
N THR A 12 14.49 -0.07 0.83
CA THR A 12 14.70 -1.51 0.59
C THR A 12 13.49 -2.35 0.98
N GLN A 13 12.40 -1.73 1.44
CA GLN A 13 11.21 -2.42 1.91
C GLN A 13 10.22 -2.58 0.75
N GLU A 14 9.88 -3.82 0.44
CA GLU A 14 9.10 -4.18 -0.77
C GLU A 14 7.69 -3.56 -0.80
N LEU A 15 7.13 -3.27 0.36
CA LEU A 15 5.77 -2.75 0.51
C LEU A 15 5.72 -1.22 0.73
N ASP A 16 6.87 -0.55 0.63
CA ASP A 16 6.91 0.91 0.64
C ASP A 16 6.54 1.44 -0.76
N LEU A 17 5.46 2.20 -0.82
CA LEU A 17 4.96 2.79 -2.06
C LEU A 17 4.90 4.31 -1.97
N ALA A 18 5.18 4.98 -3.09
CA ALA A 18 5.07 6.43 -3.19
C ALA A 18 4.18 6.81 -4.37
N VAL A 19 3.15 7.62 -4.10
CA VAL A 19 2.36 8.26 -5.17
C VAL A 19 3.15 9.45 -5.71
N MET A 20 3.60 9.34 -6.96
CA MET A 20 4.21 10.45 -7.70
C MET A 20 3.12 11.27 -8.40
N GLY A 21 3.06 12.57 -8.11
CA GLY A 21 2.05 13.47 -8.67
C GLY A 21 0.79 13.54 -7.81
N GLN A 22 -0.38 13.64 -8.43
CA GLN A 22 -1.66 13.74 -7.73
C GLN A 22 -2.22 12.36 -7.36
N GLY A 23 -3.09 12.29 -6.34
CA GLY A 23 -3.68 11.03 -5.86
C GLY A 23 -3.45 10.77 -4.37
N PHE A 24 -4.07 9.73 -3.82
CA PHE A 24 -3.91 9.27 -2.44
C PHE A 24 -4.20 7.77 -2.41
N PHE A 25 -3.63 7.07 -1.43
CA PHE A 25 -4.07 5.72 -1.09
C PHE A 25 -5.39 5.80 -0.31
N GLN A 26 -6.31 4.88 -0.60
CA GLN A 26 -7.53 4.68 0.16
C GLN A 26 -7.28 3.63 1.25
N ILE A 27 -7.78 3.88 2.45
CA ILE A 27 -7.65 2.99 3.60
C ILE A 27 -9.00 2.89 4.29
N GLU A 28 -9.45 1.70 4.63
CA GLU A 28 -10.69 1.50 5.38
C GLU A 28 -10.40 1.53 6.90
N ASN A 29 -11.15 2.33 7.65
CA ASN A 29 -11.06 2.34 9.11
C ASN A 29 -11.91 1.21 9.73
N SER A 30 -11.85 1.06 11.05
CA SER A 30 -12.63 0.04 11.79
C SER A 30 -14.14 0.17 11.66
N ASP A 31 -14.63 1.35 11.27
CA ASP A 31 -16.05 1.65 11.10
C ASP A 31 -16.52 1.45 9.63
N GLY A 32 -15.64 0.96 8.75
CA GLY A 32 -15.92 0.76 7.32
C GLY A 32 -15.87 2.04 6.49
N GLN A 33 -15.32 3.13 7.02
CA GLN A 33 -15.19 4.40 6.30
C GLN A 33 -13.86 4.51 5.57
N ILE A 34 -13.89 5.08 4.37
CA ILE A 34 -12.69 5.33 3.56
C ILE A 34 -11.98 6.61 4.00
N MET A 35 -10.71 6.46 4.32
CA MET A 35 -9.75 7.53 4.59
C MET A 35 -8.71 7.60 3.47
N TYR A 36 -8.04 8.75 3.36
CA TYR A 36 -7.05 9.01 2.31
C TYR A 36 -5.70 9.38 2.90
N THR A 37 -4.62 8.78 2.39
CA THR A 37 -3.25 9.07 2.86
C THR A 37 -2.23 9.13 1.74
N ARG A 38 -1.10 9.79 2.02
CA ARG A 38 0.14 9.73 1.24
C ARG A 38 1.20 8.85 1.89
N ASN A 39 0.96 8.38 3.12
CA ASN A 39 1.85 7.43 3.75
C ASN A 39 1.66 6.07 3.08
N GLY A 40 2.64 5.67 2.27
CA GLY A 40 2.66 4.36 1.62
C GLY A 40 3.57 3.36 2.32
N GLN A 41 3.86 3.55 3.60
CA GLN A 41 4.49 2.51 4.42
C GLN A 41 3.44 1.45 4.77
N PHE A 42 3.39 0.40 3.98
CA PHE A 42 2.49 -0.74 4.20
C PHE A 42 3.26 -1.95 4.72
N HIS A 43 2.52 -2.86 5.34
CA HIS A 43 3.01 -4.17 5.72
C HIS A 43 1.91 -5.21 5.58
N ARG A 44 2.30 -6.47 5.60
CA ARG A 44 1.37 -7.59 5.59
C ARG A 44 0.99 -7.96 7.03
N ASN A 45 -0.30 -8.04 7.33
CA ASN A 45 -0.78 -8.52 8.63
C ASN A 45 -0.85 -10.07 8.69
N SER A 46 -1.25 -10.62 9.85
CA SER A 46 -1.41 -12.06 10.07
C SER A 46 -2.48 -12.74 9.21
N GLU A 47 -3.40 -11.97 8.63
CA GLU A 47 -4.46 -12.46 7.73
C GLU A 47 -4.04 -12.42 6.25
N GLY A 48 -2.80 -11.95 5.99
CA GLY A 48 -2.28 -11.75 4.65
C GLY A 48 -2.72 -10.45 3.98
N LEU A 49 -3.42 -9.56 4.68
CA LEU A 49 -3.86 -8.29 4.12
C LEU A 49 -2.73 -7.25 4.17
N MET A 50 -2.65 -6.43 3.13
CA MET A 50 -1.83 -5.23 3.11
C MET A 50 -2.49 -4.13 3.95
N VAL A 51 -1.81 -3.72 5.02
CA VAL A 51 -2.29 -2.74 5.99
C VAL A 51 -1.27 -1.63 6.20
N ASN A 52 -1.72 -0.45 6.64
CA ASN A 52 -0.84 0.63 7.05
C ASN A 52 -0.22 0.37 8.45
N SER A 53 0.64 1.26 8.93
CA SER A 53 1.26 1.16 10.27
C SER A 53 0.29 1.08 11.46
N GLN A 54 -0.99 1.39 11.27
CA GLN A 54 -2.05 1.31 12.29
C GLN A 54 -2.85 -0.01 12.20
N GLY A 55 -2.52 -0.89 11.26
CA GLY A 55 -3.25 -2.14 11.00
C GLY A 55 -4.51 -1.96 10.17
N LEU A 56 -4.72 -0.79 9.56
CA LEU A 56 -5.90 -0.50 8.73
C LEU A 56 -5.65 -0.95 7.27
N PRO A 57 -6.57 -1.71 6.64
CA PRO A 57 -6.37 -2.26 5.31
C PRO A 57 -6.43 -1.20 4.21
N LEU A 58 -5.60 -1.40 3.18
CA LEU A 58 -5.73 -0.68 1.92
C LEU A 58 -7.08 -1.02 1.26
N GLU A 59 -7.68 -0.05 0.56
CA GLU A 59 -8.88 -0.27 -0.26
C GLU A 59 -8.58 0.02 -1.75
N PRO A 60 -8.95 -0.87 -2.69
CA PRO A 60 -9.43 -2.24 -2.46
C PRO A 60 -8.42 -3.11 -1.69
N GLN A 61 -8.95 -4.04 -0.90
CA GLN A 61 -8.11 -4.97 -0.13
C GLN A 61 -7.17 -5.78 -1.02
N ILE A 62 -5.88 -5.76 -0.67
CA ILE A 62 -4.85 -6.58 -1.32
C ILE A 62 -4.46 -7.70 -0.37
N GLN A 63 -4.61 -8.94 -0.81
CA GLN A 63 -4.15 -10.11 -0.09
C GLN A 63 -2.85 -10.67 -0.69
N ILE A 64 -1.84 -10.81 0.16
CA ILE A 64 -0.53 -11.35 -0.16
C ILE A 64 -0.47 -12.79 0.40
N PRO A 65 -0.34 -13.83 -0.44
CA PRO A 65 -0.27 -15.22 0.00
C PRO A 65 0.94 -15.53 0.91
N ASP A 66 0.81 -16.53 1.79
CA ASP A 66 1.90 -17.00 2.67
C ASP A 66 3.14 -17.46 1.90
N ASN A 67 2.95 -18.10 0.75
CA ASN A 67 4.02 -18.58 -0.12
C ASN A 67 4.46 -17.57 -1.18
N ALA A 68 4.12 -16.28 -1.03
CA ALA A 68 4.61 -15.23 -1.93
C ALA A 68 6.13 -15.09 -1.81
N VAL A 69 6.82 -15.26 -2.93
CA VAL A 69 8.28 -15.10 -3.10
C VAL A 69 8.65 -13.69 -3.53
N SER A 70 7.76 -13.02 -4.26
CA SER A 70 7.94 -11.64 -4.68
C SER A 70 6.61 -10.89 -4.74
N PHE A 71 6.66 -9.59 -4.49
CA PHE A 71 5.56 -8.65 -4.64
C PHE A 71 6.01 -7.46 -5.52
N SER A 72 5.16 -7.02 -6.43
CA SER A 72 5.41 -5.83 -7.25
C SER A 72 4.13 -5.09 -7.56
N VAL A 73 4.23 -3.76 -7.70
CA VAL A 73 3.13 -2.88 -8.08
C VAL A 73 3.54 -2.12 -9.33
N GLY A 74 2.76 -2.29 -10.41
CA GLY A 74 2.91 -1.54 -11.64
C GLY A 74 2.57 -0.05 -11.45
N VAL A 75 3.05 0.80 -12.35
CA VAL A 75 2.74 2.25 -12.34
C VAL A 75 1.26 2.55 -12.54
N ASP A 76 0.50 1.57 -13.03
CA ASP A 76 -0.96 1.59 -13.21
C ASP A 76 -1.71 1.10 -11.96
N GLY A 77 -1.00 0.71 -10.90
CA GLY A 77 -1.58 0.13 -9.69
C GLY A 77 -1.82 -1.37 -9.75
N THR A 78 -1.46 -2.05 -10.85
CA THR A 78 -1.60 -3.51 -10.95
C THR A 78 -0.64 -4.21 -9.98
N VAL A 79 -1.18 -5.04 -9.10
CA VAL A 79 -0.41 -5.80 -8.11
C VAL A 79 -0.13 -7.20 -8.64
N THR A 80 1.13 -7.61 -8.63
CA THR A 80 1.57 -8.95 -9.06
C THR A 80 2.37 -9.62 -7.96
N THR A 81 2.01 -10.86 -7.66
CA THR A 81 2.76 -11.75 -6.76
C THR A 81 3.22 -12.99 -7.52
N THR A 82 4.38 -13.52 -7.14
CA THR A 82 4.84 -14.85 -7.57
C THR A 82 4.93 -15.72 -6.33
N THR A 83 4.40 -16.93 -6.40
CA THR A 83 4.40 -17.89 -5.29
C THR A 83 5.31 -19.08 -5.58
N ALA A 84 5.85 -19.69 -4.53
CA ALA A 84 6.58 -20.96 -4.61
C ALA A 84 5.62 -22.16 -4.80
#